data_AF-A0A2N3PPZ2-F1
#
_entry.id   AF-A0A2N3PPZ2-F1
#
_cell.length_a   1.000
_cell.length_b   1.000
_cell.length_c   1.000
_cell.angle_alpha   90.00
_cell.angle_beta   90.00
_cell.angle_gamma   90.00
#
_symmetry.space_group_name_H-M   'P 1'
#
loop_
_entity.id
_entity.type
_entity.pdbx_description
1 polymer ?
#
loop_
_entity_poly.entity_id
_entity_poly.type
_entity_poly.pdbx_seq_one_letter_code
_entity_poly.pdbx_strand_id
1 'polypeptide(L)'
;MTLFDSDTIRASFSRPAVILSIVLHILLVYVLLNEELLWAKLRLAAELPQMEVELVPEPPKPQPPKPPPAPKPEEAKPEPPKPQAAEPPPKPAPEPPPQPAPQRAAPLTPPQLVPGRLAERSSIPHPASRNGAGGTEHAPVMSTGPGITLVPKEQAKEGKHGSIGPEGPELTQSEQDVVLAQILKYWHVDFHSPEAHGLVLQGTFYIQADGTLMSPVNKNDPWDPGAVVEGYRNLGPPGTSYRRDAIDGFLLALRLCQPLQLPSGKGPWPRRIVIRFAFDSL
;
A
#
# COMPACT_ATOMS: atom_id res chain seq x y z
N MET A 1 49.04 39.74 20.21
CA MET A 1 49.85 39.20 21.32
C MET A 1 49.17 39.63 22.61
N THR A 2 48.16 38.88 23.03
CA THR A 2 47.32 39.16 24.21
C THR A 2 47.36 37.91 25.07
N LEU A 3 47.86 38.10 26.30
CA LEU A 3 48.03 37.09 27.34
C LEU A 3 46.65 36.50 27.72
N PHE A 4 46.48 35.20 27.49
CA PHE A 4 45.42 34.44 28.14
C PHE A 4 45.92 34.00 29.51
N ASP A 5 45.46 34.72 30.52
CA ASP A 5 45.67 34.45 31.93
C ASP A 5 45.04 33.08 32.28
N SER A 6 45.89 32.09 32.54
CA SER A 6 45.51 30.67 32.67
C SER A 6 45.27 30.24 34.13
N ASP A 7 45.27 31.18 35.08
CA ASP A 7 45.28 30.86 36.51
C ASP A 7 43.90 30.84 37.20
N THR A 8 42.80 31.04 36.46
CA THR A 8 41.45 31.17 37.06
C THR A 8 40.56 29.92 36.91
N ILE A 9 41.13 28.71 36.97
CA ILE A 9 40.34 27.48 37.14
C ILE A 9 40.92 26.60 38.25
N ARG A 10 41.17 27.17 39.43
CA ARG A 10 41.08 26.39 40.67
C ARG A 10 39.60 26.27 41.03
N ALA A 11 38.89 25.38 40.33
CA ALA A 11 37.56 24.96 40.72
C ALA A 11 37.69 24.32 42.12
N SER A 12 37.36 25.09 43.15
CA SER A 12 37.18 24.56 44.49
C SER A 12 35.99 23.60 44.42
N PHE A 13 36.27 22.32 44.19
CA PHE A 13 35.30 21.26 44.39
C PHE A 13 34.94 21.29 45.86
N SER A 14 33.88 22.03 46.17
CA SER A 14 33.34 22.07 47.51
C SER A 14 32.99 20.62 47.84
N ARG A 15 33.46 20.14 48.99
CA ARG A 15 33.10 18.81 49.51
C ARG A 15 31.61 18.47 49.34
N PRO A 16 30.64 19.40 49.50
CA PRO A 16 29.24 19.10 49.19
C PRO A 16 28.95 18.75 47.71
N ALA A 17 29.65 19.34 46.73
CA ALA A 17 29.45 19.03 45.32
C ALA A 17 29.85 17.58 44.98
N VAL A 18 30.95 17.09 45.58
CA VAL A 18 31.38 15.69 45.39
C VAL A 18 30.38 14.72 46.02
N ILE A 19 29.89 15.01 47.22
CA ILE A 19 28.88 14.18 47.90
C ILE A 19 27.59 14.15 47.08
N LEU A 20 27.11 15.31 46.59
CA LEU A 20 25.91 15.40 45.76
C LEU A 20 26.06 14.60 44.47
N SER A 21 27.23 14.68 43.83
CA SER A 21 27.53 13.90 42.62
C SER A 21 27.45 12.40 42.89
N ILE A 22 28.05 11.91 43.98
CA ILE A 22 27.99 10.48 44.35
C ILE A 22 26.55 10.04 44.60
N VAL A 23 25.77 10.82 45.35
CA VAL A 23 24.35 10.51 45.62
C VAL A 23 23.54 10.43 44.32
N LEU A 24 23.76 11.36 43.38
CA LEU A 24 23.07 11.36 42.08
C LEU A 24 23.38 10.10 41.27
N HIS A 25 24.65 9.67 41.25
CA HIS A 25 25.06 8.46 40.51
C HIS A 25 24.49 7.19 41.16
N ILE A 26 24.48 7.11 42.49
CA ILE A 26 23.86 5.98 43.20
C ILE A 26 22.35 5.92 42.89
N LEU A 27 21.67 7.06 42.89
CA LEU A 27 20.25 7.13 42.52
C LEU A 27 20.01 6.67 41.08
N LEU A 28 20.84 7.13 40.14
CA LEU A 28 20.75 6.73 38.73
C LEU A 28 20.95 5.22 38.56
N VAL A 29 21.98 4.64 39.20
CA VAL A 29 22.22 3.20 39.17
C VAL A 29 21.06 2.43 39.80
N TYR A 30 20.49 2.92 40.91
CA TYR A 30 19.31 2.32 41.52
C TYR A 30 18.09 2.33 40.58
N VAL A 31 17.86 3.41 39.85
CA VAL A 31 16.77 3.48 38.85
C VAL A 31 17.02 2.50 37.70
N LEU A 32 18.25 2.39 37.20
CA LEU A 32 18.60 1.49 36.10
C LEU A 32 18.52 0.01 36.51
N LEU A 33 18.87 -0.34 37.75
CA LEU A 33 18.79 -1.72 38.25
C LEU A 33 17.35 -2.16 38.58
N ASN A 34 16.44 -1.22 38.81
CA ASN A 34 15.02 -1.50 39.05
C ASN A 34 14.22 -1.41 37.74
N GLU A 35 14.55 -2.26 36.77
CA GLU A 35 13.86 -2.33 35.47
C GLU A 35 12.34 -2.54 35.64
N GLU A 36 11.92 -3.30 36.65
CA GLU A 36 10.51 -3.48 37.04
C GLU A 36 9.76 -2.14 37.22
N LEU A 37 10.42 -1.11 37.78
CA LEU A 37 9.78 0.18 38.03
C LEU A 37 9.59 1.01 36.74
N LEU A 38 10.54 0.90 35.81
CA LEU A 38 10.47 1.54 34.49
C LEU A 38 9.41 0.85 33.61
N TRP A 39 9.43 -0.49 33.56
CA TRP A 39 8.52 -1.26 32.73
C TRP A 39 7.09 -1.34 33.29
N ALA A 40 6.89 -1.33 34.60
CA ALA A 40 5.54 -1.30 35.19
C ALA A 40 4.78 -0.02 34.80
N LYS A 41 5.47 1.12 34.72
CA LYS A 41 4.86 2.38 34.28
C LYS A 41 4.59 2.40 32.77
N LEU A 42 5.46 1.81 31.95
CA LEU A 42 5.20 1.67 30.52
C LEU A 42 4.04 0.71 30.22
N ARG A 43 3.90 -0.38 30.98
CA ARG A 43 2.77 -1.33 30.82
C ARG A 43 1.42 -0.70 31.16
N LEU A 44 1.38 0.18 32.17
CA LEU A 44 0.14 0.89 32.55
C LEU A 44 -0.34 1.86 31.46
N ALA A 45 0.54 2.33 30.58
CA ALA A 45 0.19 3.18 29.44
C ALA A 45 -0.19 2.38 28.18
N ALA A 46 0.05 1.07 28.16
CA ALA A 46 -0.16 0.19 27.00
C ALA A 46 -1.44 -0.65 27.08
N GLU A 47 -2.25 -0.50 28.13
CA GLU A 47 -3.62 -1.02 28.14
C GLU A 47 -4.49 -0.16 27.22
N LEU A 48 -4.33 -0.40 25.92
CA LEU A 48 -5.28 0.05 24.91
C LEU A 48 -6.66 -0.54 25.29
N PRO A 49 -7.73 0.26 25.26
CA PRO A 49 -9.07 -0.24 25.56
C PRO A 49 -9.36 -1.41 24.62
N GLN A 50 -9.46 -2.61 25.19
CA GLN A 50 -9.90 -3.78 24.44
C GLN A 50 -11.33 -3.49 24.00
N MET A 51 -11.49 -3.18 22.72
CA MET A 51 -12.80 -3.09 22.10
C MET A 51 -13.35 -4.52 22.06
N GLU A 52 -14.08 -4.91 23.09
CA GLU A 52 -14.89 -6.13 23.10
C GLU A 52 -15.93 -5.99 21.98
N VAL A 53 -15.61 -6.55 20.82
CA VAL A 53 -16.59 -6.75 19.75
C VAL A 53 -17.43 -7.94 20.19
N GLU A 54 -18.54 -7.63 20.88
CA GLU A 54 -19.62 -8.58 21.13
C GLU A 54 -20.13 -9.04 19.76
N LEU A 55 -19.76 -10.27 19.36
CA LEU A 55 -20.26 -10.90 18.15
C LEU A 55 -21.76 -11.15 18.32
N VAL A 56 -22.56 -10.17 17.91
CA VAL A 56 -24.00 -10.33 17.74
C VAL A 56 -24.19 -11.47 16.72
N PRO A 57 -24.84 -12.59 17.10
CA PRO A 57 -25.11 -13.67 16.17
C PRO A 57 -25.90 -13.12 14.98
N GLU A 58 -25.37 -13.29 13.76
CA GLU A 58 -26.09 -12.90 12.55
C GLU A 58 -27.48 -13.57 12.55
N PRO A 59 -28.56 -12.81 12.35
CA PRO A 59 -29.90 -13.38 12.26
C PRO A 59 -29.93 -14.40 11.12
N PRO A 60 -30.64 -15.53 11.29
CA PRO A 60 -30.66 -16.60 10.30
C PRO A 60 -31.06 -16.05 8.94
N LYS A 61 -30.13 -16.17 7.97
CA LYS A 61 -30.37 -15.76 6.58
C LYS A 61 -31.67 -16.40 6.08
N PRO A 62 -32.60 -15.62 5.51
CA PRO A 62 -33.80 -16.16 4.89
C PRO A 62 -33.42 -17.25 3.89
N GLN A 63 -33.99 -18.44 4.05
CA GLN A 63 -33.73 -19.53 3.10
C GLN A 63 -34.12 -19.06 1.70
N PRO A 64 -33.23 -19.19 0.70
CA PRO A 64 -33.58 -18.88 -0.67
C PRO A 64 -34.82 -19.68 -1.07
N PRO A 65 -35.80 -19.05 -1.75
CA PRO A 65 -37.03 -19.72 -2.16
C PRO A 65 -36.70 -20.96 -2.97
N LYS A 66 -37.35 -22.08 -2.62
CA LYS A 66 -37.15 -23.36 -3.31
C LYS A 66 -37.32 -23.16 -4.82
N PRO A 67 -36.35 -23.61 -5.64
CA PRO A 67 -36.49 -23.59 -7.08
C PRO A 67 -37.79 -24.27 -7.50
N PRO A 68 -38.54 -23.71 -8.47
CA PRO A 68 -39.72 -24.37 -9.01
C PRO A 68 -39.34 -25.76 -9.52
N PRO A 69 -40.21 -26.77 -9.34
CA PRO A 69 -39.94 -28.14 -9.74
C PRO A 69 -39.60 -28.20 -11.23
N ALA A 70 -38.50 -28.88 -11.55
CA ALA A 70 -38.07 -29.08 -12.92
C ALA A 70 -39.21 -29.67 -13.77
N PRO A 71 -39.44 -29.16 -14.99
CA PRO A 71 -40.45 -29.71 -15.88
C PRO A 71 -40.15 -31.19 -16.14
N LYS A 72 -41.21 -32.00 -16.02
CA LYS A 72 -41.22 -33.44 -16.27
C LYS A 72 -40.64 -33.71 -17.68
N PRO A 73 -39.74 -34.69 -17.84
CA PRO A 73 -39.27 -35.13 -19.15
C PRO A 73 -40.47 -35.54 -20.02
N GLU A 74 -40.68 -34.80 -21.10
CA GLU A 74 -41.65 -35.11 -22.13
C GLU A 74 -41.18 -36.38 -22.85
N GLU A 75 -41.99 -37.44 -22.77
CA GLU A 75 -41.77 -38.71 -23.48
C GLU A 75 -41.57 -38.45 -24.97
N ALA A 76 -40.47 -39.01 -25.51
CA ALA A 76 -40.19 -39.05 -26.93
C ALA A 76 -41.33 -39.77 -27.68
N LYS A 77 -42.15 -39.00 -28.37
CA LYS A 77 -43.17 -39.51 -29.29
C LYS A 77 -42.50 -39.81 -30.65
N PRO A 78 -42.77 -40.98 -31.28
CA PRO A 78 -42.15 -41.34 -32.56
C PRO A 78 -42.68 -40.47 -33.70
N GLU A 79 -41.81 -40.18 -34.68
CA GLU A 79 -42.15 -39.49 -35.93
C GLU A 79 -43.30 -40.19 -36.68
N PRO A 80 -44.27 -39.43 -37.21
CA PRO A 80 -45.14 -39.91 -38.27
C PRO A 80 -44.72 -39.35 -39.65
N PRO A 81 -45.03 -40.06 -40.74
CA PRO A 81 -44.69 -39.68 -42.11
C PRO A 81 -45.61 -38.57 -42.62
N LYS A 82 -45.06 -37.70 -43.48
CA LYS A 82 -45.82 -36.85 -44.43
C LYS A 82 -46.60 -37.73 -45.43
N PRO A 83 -47.51 -37.19 -46.26
CA PRO A 83 -48.36 -35.98 -46.18
C PRO A 83 -49.82 -36.24 -46.65
N GLN A 84 -50.81 -35.44 -46.22
CA GLN A 84 -51.98 -35.13 -47.09
C GLN A 84 -52.90 -34.02 -46.54
N ALA A 85 -53.36 -33.22 -47.49
CA ALA A 85 -54.65 -32.54 -47.60
C ALA A 85 -55.09 -31.50 -46.55
N ALA A 86 -55.05 -30.25 -47.03
CA ALA A 86 -55.85 -29.07 -46.71
C ALA A 86 -57.09 -29.23 -45.81
N GLU A 87 -57.09 -28.46 -44.72
CA GLU A 87 -58.29 -27.84 -44.13
C GLU A 87 -57.96 -26.38 -43.72
N PRO A 88 -58.96 -25.47 -43.74
CA PRO A 88 -58.75 -24.04 -43.61
C PRO A 88 -58.46 -23.61 -42.16
N PRO A 89 -57.67 -22.53 -41.96
CA PRO A 89 -57.28 -22.10 -40.61
C PRO A 89 -58.46 -21.49 -39.83
N PRO A 90 -58.59 -21.79 -38.52
CA PRO A 90 -59.50 -21.08 -37.64
C PRO A 90 -59.01 -19.65 -37.36
N LYS A 91 -59.98 -18.74 -37.21
CA LYS A 91 -59.80 -17.31 -36.96
C LYS A 91 -58.79 -17.03 -35.81
N PRO A 92 -57.86 -16.07 -35.98
CA PRO A 92 -57.02 -15.60 -34.89
C PRO A 92 -57.86 -14.97 -33.77
N ALA A 93 -57.56 -15.35 -32.53
CA ALA A 93 -58.01 -14.62 -31.36
C ALA A 93 -57.39 -13.20 -31.37
N PRO A 94 -58.13 -12.17 -30.92
CA PRO A 94 -57.62 -10.79 -30.90
C PRO A 94 -56.42 -10.67 -29.97
N GLU A 95 -55.34 -10.10 -30.49
CA GLU A 95 -54.13 -9.78 -29.74
C GLU A 95 -54.44 -8.79 -28.61
N PRO A 96 -53.85 -8.96 -27.41
CA PRO A 96 -53.94 -7.98 -26.34
C PRO A 96 -53.31 -6.65 -26.78
N PRO A 97 -53.82 -5.51 -26.29
CA PRO A 97 -53.38 -4.19 -26.71
C PRO A 97 -51.87 -3.99 -26.43
N PRO A 98 -51.16 -3.30 -27.34
CA PRO A 98 -49.73 -3.08 -27.20
C PRO A 98 -49.44 -2.30 -25.93
N GLN A 99 -48.58 -2.85 -25.07
CA GLN A 99 -48.02 -2.09 -23.95
C GLN A 99 -47.31 -0.84 -24.49
N PRO A 100 -47.54 0.34 -23.88
CA PRO A 100 -46.86 1.56 -24.30
C PRO A 100 -45.35 1.38 -24.16
N ALA A 101 -44.64 1.65 -25.26
CA ALA A 101 -43.19 1.62 -25.29
C ALA A 101 -42.63 2.50 -24.16
N PRO A 102 -41.61 2.03 -23.42
CA PRO A 102 -40.96 2.84 -22.41
C PRO A 102 -40.48 4.13 -23.06
N GLN A 103 -41.01 5.26 -22.57
CA GLN A 103 -40.60 6.59 -22.98
C GLN A 103 -39.09 6.67 -22.86
N ARG A 104 -38.43 6.77 -24.01
CA ARG A 104 -36.99 7.00 -24.14
C ARG A 104 -36.71 8.31 -23.40
N ALA A 105 -36.17 8.20 -22.19
CA ALA A 105 -35.70 9.36 -21.45
C ALA A 105 -34.77 10.15 -22.39
N ALA A 106 -35.05 11.45 -22.53
CA ALA A 106 -34.22 12.34 -23.32
C ALA A 106 -32.76 12.18 -22.87
N PRO A 107 -31.78 12.17 -23.79
CA PRO A 107 -30.39 12.06 -23.43
C PRO A 107 -30.05 13.21 -22.49
N LEU A 108 -29.75 12.87 -21.22
CA LEU A 108 -29.20 13.81 -20.26
C LEU A 108 -27.87 14.28 -20.85
N THR A 109 -27.86 15.50 -21.35
CA THR A 109 -26.63 16.16 -21.78
C THR A 109 -25.71 16.20 -20.57
N PRO A 110 -24.52 15.58 -20.64
CA PRO A 110 -23.57 15.66 -19.54
C PRO A 110 -23.25 17.14 -19.28
N PRO A 111 -23.17 17.57 -18.01
CA PRO A 111 -22.85 18.94 -17.67
C PRO A 111 -21.52 19.30 -18.33
N GLN A 112 -21.56 20.24 -19.28
CA GLN A 112 -20.35 20.78 -19.89
C GLN A 112 -19.61 21.54 -18.79
N LEU A 113 -18.52 20.95 -18.31
CA LEU A 113 -17.56 21.63 -17.45
C LEU A 113 -16.97 22.78 -18.26
N VAL A 114 -17.41 24.00 -17.96
CA VAL A 114 -16.84 25.22 -18.51
C VAL A 114 -15.37 25.26 -18.08
N PRO A 115 -14.40 25.25 -19.02
CA PRO A 115 -12.99 25.36 -18.68
C PRO A 115 -12.74 26.69 -17.97
N GLY A 116 -12.44 26.64 -16.68
CA GLY A 116 -12.02 27.81 -15.92
C GLY A 116 -10.69 28.33 -16.48
N ARG A 117 -10.58 29.66 -16.68
CA ARG A 117 -9.36 30.37 -17.08
C ARG A 117 -8.31 30.38 -15.96
N LEU A 118 -7.79 29.22 -15.58
CA LEU A 118 -6.77 29.07 -14.53
C LEU A 118 -5.36 28.79 -15.07
N ALA A 119 -5.15 28.78 -16.39
CA ALA A 119 -3.88 28.34 -17.00
C ALA A 119 -3.00 29.46 -17.59
N GLU A 120 -3.10 30.72 -17.15
CA GLU A 120 -2.29 31.83 -17.71
C GLU A 120 -1.17 32.37 -16.82
N ARG A 121 -0.92 31.79 -15.63
CA ARG A 121 0.18 32.25 -14.76
C ARG A 121 0.95 31.11 -14.12
N SER A 122 1.73 30.37 -14.91
CA SER A 122 2.90 29.65 -14.41
C SER A 122 3.86 29.33 -15.54
N SER A 123 4.46 30.37 -16.13
CA SER A 123 5.68 30.25 -16.94
C SER A 123 6.88 30.57 -16.07
N ILE A 124 7.18 29.71 -15.10
CA ILE A 124 8.49 29.71 -14.44
C ILE A 124 9.44 28.90 -15.35
N PRO A 125 10.48 29.51 -15.92
CA PRO A 125 11.43 28.80 -16.78
C PRO A 125 12.16 27.73 -15.95
N HIS A 126 12.01 26.47 -16.37
CA HIS A 126 12.84 25.38 -15.87
C HIS A 126 14.29 25.64 -16.32
N PRO A 127 15.26 25.81 -15.40
CA PRO A 127 16.66 25.90 -15.79
C PRO A 127 17.09 24.56 -16.39
N ALA A 128 17.68 24.66 -17.58
CA ALA A 128 18.23 23.54 -18.32
C ALA A 128 19.21 22.72 -17.47
N SER A 129 19.06 21.41 -17.59
CA SER A 129 19.97 20.33 -17.22
C SER A 129 21.44 20.77 -17.08
N ARG A 130 21.89 20.93 -15.83
CA ARG A 130 23.31 21.08 -15.50
C ARG A 130 23.84 19.72 -15.06
N ASN A 131 24.28 18.94 -16.04
CA ASN A 131 25.22 17.83 -15.83
C ASN A 131 26.53 18.41 -15.28
N GLY A 132 26.66 18.42 -13.95
CA GLY A 132 27.87 18.80 -13.24
C GLY A 132 28.40 17.58 -12.49
N ALA A 133 29.38 16.91 -13.11
CA ALA A 133 30.31 16.06 -12.41
C ALA A 133 31.09 16.91 -11.39
N GLY A 134 31.08 16.49 -10.12
CA GLY A 134 31.85 17.09 -9.04
C GLY A 134 31.74 16.18 -7.82
N GLY A 135 32.81 15.43 -7.56
CA GLY A 135 32.79 14.26 -6.69
C GLY A 135 32.65 14.56 -5.20
N THR A 136 32.17 13.54 -4.48
CA THR A 136 32.72 13.09 -3.20
C THR A 136 32.52 11.58 -3.13
N GLU A 137 33.59 10.91 -2.74
CA GLU A 137 33.82 9.47 -2.73
C GLU A 137 32.93 8.76 -1.69
N HIS A 138 31.73 8.37 -2.07
CA HIS A 138 31.07 7.19 -1.53
C HIS A 138 30.47 6.45 -2.71
N ALA A 139 31.09 5.34 -3.10
CA ALA A 139 30.58 4.50 -4.17
C ALA A 139 29.14 4.09 -3.82
N PRO A 140 28.13 4.41 -4.66
CA PRO A 140 26.81 3.82 -4.49
C PRO A 140 26.98 2.33 -4.78
N VAL A 141 26.91 1.51 -3.73
CA VAL A 141 26.70 0.07 -3.87
C VAL A 141 25.42 -0.07 -4.69
N MET A 142 25.58 -0.55 -5.93
CA MET A 142 24.44 -0.77 -6.81
C MET A 142 23.63 -1.91 -6.21
N SER A 143 22.51 -1.58 -5.58
CA SER A 143 21.55 -2.56 -5.07
C SER A 143 20.99 -3.36 -6.25
N THR A 144 21.39 -4.62 -6.35
CA THR A 144 21.23 -5.48 -7.53
C THR A 144 19.94 -6.32 -7.54
N GLY A 145 18.87 -5.88 -6.86
CA GLY A 145 17.60 -6.63 -6.80
C GLY A 145 16.36 -5.74 -6.70
N PRO A 146 15.14 -6.33 -6.70
CA PRO A 146 13.91 -5.63 -6.32
C PRO A 146 14.05 -5.13 -4.88
N GLY A 147 14.52 -3.90 -4.76
CA GLY A 147 14.86 -3.27 -3.49
C GLY A 147 13.77 -2.29 -3.08
N ILE A 148 13.20 -2.47 -1.89
CA ILE A 148 12.51 -1.36 -1.22
C ILE A 148 13.55 -0.57 -0.44
N THR A 149 13.50 0.75 -0.55
CA THR A 149 14.27 1.65 0.31
C THR A 149 13.32 2.65 0.94
N LEU A 150 13.48 2.87 2.25
CA LEU A 150 12.88 3.99 2.95
C LEU A 150 13.93 5.09 3.05
N VAL A 151 13.72 6.19 2.35
CA VAL A 151 14.67 7.31 2.34
C VAL A 151 14.00 8.59 2.84
N PRO A 152 14.76 9.49 3.48
CA PRO A 152 14.31 10.87 3.67
C PRO A 152 13.93 11.50 2.33
N LYS A 153 12.88 12.30 2.31
CA LYS A 153 12.32 12.95 1.11
C LYS A 153 13.36 13.76 0.34
N GLU A 154 14.32 14.38 1.03
CA GLU A 154 15.41 15.16 0.44
C GLU A 154 16.41 14.27 -0.31
N GLN A 155 16.52 13.00 0.09
CA GLN A 155 17.39 11.99 -0.52
C GLN A 155 16.67 11.14 -1.56
N ALA A 156 15.33 11.23 -1.63
CA ALA A 156 14.49 10.61 -2.64
C ALA A 156 14.64 11.29 -4.01
N LYS A 157 15.86 11.31 -4.55
CA LYS A 157 16.08 11.58 -5.98
C LYS A 157 15.60 10.37 -6.77
N GLU A 158 15.08 10.59 -7.97
CA GLU A 158 14.76 9.52 -8.91
C GLU A 158 15.98 8.60 -9.06
N GLY A 159 15.94 7.47 -8.35
CA GLY A 159 17.01 6.50 -8.35
C GLY A 159 17.23 6.03 -9.78
N LYS A 160 18.50 6.03 -10.21
CA LYS A 160 18.92 5.42 -11.47
C LYS A 160 18.41 3.98 -11.46
N HIS A 161 17.49 3.65 -12.37
CA HIS A 161 16.73 2.41 -12.32
C HIS A 161 17.68 1.20 -12.29
N GLY A 162 17.61 0.40 -11.22
CA GLY A 162 18.35 -0.85 -11.09
C GLY A 162 17.93 -1.79 -12.21
N SER A 163 18.84 -2.08 -13.15
CA SER A 163 18.56 -2.75 -14.41
C SER A 163 18.75 -4.28 -14.34
N ILE A 164 18.28 -4.92 -13.26
CA ILE A 164 18.41 -6.38 -13.11
C ILE A 164 17.06 -6.98 -12.78
N GLY A 165 16.28 -7.14 -13.83
CA GLY A 165 15.07 -7.95 -13.91
C GLY A 165 14.65 -8.02 -15.37
N PRO A 166 13.80 -9.00 -15.75
CA PRO A 166 13.28 -9.06 -17.12
C PRO A 166 12.76 -7.68 -17.53
N GLU A 167 13.15 -7.22 -18.73
CA GLU A 167 12.76 -5.92 -19.29
C GLU A 167 11.26 -5.93 -19.67
N GLY A 168 10.41 -6.00 -18.66
CA GLY A 168 8.99 -5.81 -18.78
C GLY A 168 8.66 -4.34 -19.02
N PRO A 169 7.59 -4.03 -19.78
CA PRO A 169 7.11 -2.66 -19.86
C PRO A 169 6.74 -2.17 -18.46
N GLU A 170 7.02 -0.90 -18.20
CA GLU A 170 6.59 -0.24 -16.99
C GLU A 170 5.08 0.00 -17.02
N LEU A 171 4.42 -0.21 -15.88
CA LEU A 171 3.02 0.17 -15.73
C LEU A 171 2.83 1.67 -15.95
N THR A 172 1.73 2.03 -16.59
CA THR A 172 1.30 3.43 -16.67
C THR A 172 0.99 3.98 -15.27
N GLN A 173 1.10 5.29 -15.06
CA GLN A 173 0.82 5.91 -13.76
C GLN A 173 -0.55 5.51 -13.19
N SER A 174 -1.60 5.50 -14.02
CA SER A 174 -2.95 5.11 -13.59
C SER A 174 -3.04 3.65 -13.16
N GLU A 175 -2.28 2.74 -13.78
CA GLU A 175 -2.18 1.35 -13.34
C GLU A 175 -1.41 1.23 -12.03
N GLN A 176 -0.34 2.00 -11.85
CA GLN A 176 0.40 2.05 -10.60
C GLN A 176 -0.50 2.54 -9.45
N ASP A 177 -1.31 3.57 -9.67
CA ASP A 177 -2.25 4.10 -8.68
C ASP A 177 -3.32 3.06 -8.29
N VAL A 178 -3.84 2.29 -9.26
CA VAL A 178 -4.79 1.19 -9.01
C VAL A 178 -4.16 0.07 -8.18
N VAL A 179 -2.89 -0.27 -8.42
CA VAL A 179 -2.16 -1.26 -7.62
C VAL A 179 -1.90 -0.70 -6.21
N LEU A 180 -1.44 0.55 -6.10
CA LEU A 180 -1.19 1.20 -4.81
C LEU A 180 -2.47 1.26 -3.96
N ALA A 181 -3.61 1.60 -4.57
CA ALA A 181 -4.90 1.60 -3.88
C ALA A 181 -5.32 0.21 -3.37
N GLN A 182 -4.91 -0.88 -4.04
CA GLN A 182 -5.14 -2.24 -3.56
C GLN A 182 -4.24 -2.56 -2.36
N ILE A 183 -2.98 -2.15 -2.41
CA ILE A 183 -2.03 -2.35 -1.30
C ILE A 183 -2.48 -1.57 -0.06
N LEU A 184 -2.89 -0.31 -0.22
CA LEU A 184 -3.33 0.55 0.88
C LEU A 184 -4.54 0.00 1.64
N LYS A 185 -5.37 -0.86 1.03
CA LYS A 185 -6.49 -1.52 1.73
C LYS A 185 -6.04 -2.49 2.82
N TYR A 186 -4.83 -3.05 2.69
CA TYR A 186 -4.26 -4.02 3.62
C TYR A 186 -3.10 -3.45 4.43
N TRP A 187 -2.61 -2.26 4.09
CA TRP A 187 -1.47 -1.65 4.75
C TRP A 187 -1.91 -0.88 5.99
N HIS A 188 -1.76 -1.52 7.15
CA HIS A 188 -2.02 -0.92 8.45
C HIS A 188 -0.74 -0.31 9.01
N VAL A 189 -0.60 1.00 8.87
CA VAL A 189 0.45 1.79 9.53
C VAL A 189 -0.17 3.12 9.96
N ASP A 190 0.32 3.69 11.07
CA ASP A 190 -0.11 5.01 11.48
C ASP A 190 0.59 6.08 10.64
N PHE A 191 -0.10 6.62 9.64
CA PHE A 191 0.40 7.69 8.77
C PHE A 191 0.50 9.04 9.48
N HIS A 192 -0.12 9.20 10.66
CA HIS A 192 -0.10 10.45 11.44
C HIS A 192 1.02 10.46 12.48
N SER A 193 1.80 9.38 12.59
CA SER A 193 2.95 9.34 13.46
C SER A 193 3.94 10.44 13.07
N PRO A 194 4.49 11.22 14.02
CA PRO A 194 5.49 12.23 13.71
C PRO A 194 6.76 11.62 13.08
N GLU A 195 7.03 10.34 13.33
CA GLU A 195 8.14 9.61 12.70
C GLU A 195 7.91 9.32 11.21
N ALA A 196 6.66 9.38 10.75
CA ALA A 196 6.29 9.20 9.35
C ALA A 196 6.69 10.40 8.47
N HIS A 197 6.77 11.58 9.07
CA HIS A 197 6.98 12.82 8.33
C HIS A 197 8.30 12.83 7.56
N GLY A 198 8.22 13.24 6.29
CA GLY A 198 9.38 13.29 5.40
C GLY A 198 9.93 11.92 4.99
N LEU A 199 9.25 10.81 5.28
CA LEU A 199 9.61 9.50 4.77
C LEU A 199 9.01 9.25 3.39
N VAL A 200 9.79 8.61 2.53
CA VAL A 200 9.35 8.10 1.23
C VAL A 200 9.70 6.63 1.15
N LEU A 201 8.68 5.79 0.93
CA LEU A 201 8.82 4.40 0.59
C LEU A 201 8.92 4.27 -0.92
N GLN A 202 10.03 3.73 -1.41
CA GLN A 202 10.24 3.49 -2.83
C GLN A 202 10.63 2.04 -3.06
N GLY A 203 10.06 1.40 -4.08
CA GLY A 203 10.41 0.02 -4.45
C GLY A 203 10.08 -0.29 -5.90
N THR A 204 10.76 -1.28 -6.47
CA THR A 204 10.46 -1.79 -7.81
C THR A 204 10.13 -3.27 -7.71
N PHE A 205 9.01 -3.68 -8.30
CA PHE A 205 8.55 -5.06 -8.32
C PHE A 205 8.17 -5.49 -9.73
N TYR A 206 8.04 -6.80 -9.92
CA TYR A 206 7.64 -7.39 -11.18
C TYR A 206 6.36 -8.21 -10.98
N ILE A 207 5.34 -7.94 -11.79
CA ILE A 207 4.03 -8.60 -11.75
C ILE A 207 3.95 -9.60 -12.90
N GLN A 208 3.52 -10.82 -12.59
CA GLN A 208 3.29 -11.90 -13.54
C GLN A 208 1.91 -11.78 -14.19
N ALA A 209 1.68 -12.56 -15.25
CA ALA A 209 0.41 -12.54 -15.99
C ALA A 209 -0.81 -12.94 -15.15
N ASP A 210 -0.61 -13.70 -14.08
CA ASP A 210 -1.65 -14.12 -13.13
C ASP A 210 -1.93 -13.09 -12.03
N GLY A 211 -1.27 -11.92 -12.07
CA GLY A 211 -1.37 -10.87 -11.07
C GLY A 211 -0.55 -11.14 -9.80
N THR A 212 0.22 -12.23 -9.73
CA THR A 212 1.14 -12.45 -8.60
C THR A 212 2.45 -11.68 -8.79
N LEU A 213 3.13 -11.39 -7.69
CA LEU A 213 4.46 -10.79 -7.76
C LEU A 213 5.51 -11.87 -7.99
N MET A 214 6.62 -11.51 -8.65
CA MET A 214 7.78 -12.39 -8.75
C MET A 214 8.49 -12.50 -7.38
N SER A 215 9.32 -13.55 -7.25
CA SER A 215 10.18 -13.73 -6.08
C SER A 215 11.09 -12.51 -5.86
N PRO A 216 11.39 -12.10 -4.62
CA PRO A 216 11.11 -12.74 -3.31
C PRO A 216 9.74 -12.41 -2.66
N VAL A 217 8.92 -11.59 -3.32
CA VAL A 217 7.66 -11.08 -2.75
C VAL A 217 6.42 -11.86 -3.20
N ASN A 218 6.60 -13.02 -3.84
CA ASN A 218 5.47 -13.88 -4.19
C ASN A 218 4.74 -14.33 -2.91
N LYS A 219 3.41 -14.45 -2.98
CA LYS A 219 2.60 -14.94 -1.84
C LYS A 219 2.98 -16.34 -1.33
N ASN A 220 3.54 -17.17 -2.21
CA ASN A 220 3.94 -18.55 -1.89
C ASN A 220 5.39 -18.68 -1.41
N ASP A 221 6.19 -17.61 -1.52
CA ASP A 221 7.58 -17.64 -1.09
C ASP A 221 7.69 -17.63 0.45
N PRO A 222 8.75 -18.21 1.03
CA PRO A 222 9.05 -18.03 2.45
C PRO A 222 9.09 -16.54 2.82
N TRP A 223 8.61 -16.18 4.00
CA TRP A 223 8.67 -14.79 4.47
C TRP A 223 10.11 -14.41 4.81
N ASP A 224 10.76 -13.65 3.92
CA ASP A 224 12.10 -13.09 4.13
C ASP A 224 12.18 -11.63 3.65
N PRO A 225 11.80 -10.65 4.49
CA PRO A 225 11.93 -9.23 4.17
C PRO A 225 13.38 -8.79 3.88
N GLY A 226 14.38 -9.51 4.42
CA GLY A 226 15.79 -9.23 4.19
C GLY A 226 16.25 -9.49 2.76
N ALA A 227 15.51 -10.31 2.00
CA ALA A 227 15.74 -10.52 0.57
C ALA A 227 15.17 -9.38 -0.29
N VAL A 228 14.26 -8.55 0.25
CA VAL A 228 13.56 -7.48 -0.48
C VAL A 228 14.10 -6.09 -0.13
N VAL A 229 14.50 -5.89 1.12
CA VAL A 229 14.91 -4.58 1.65
C VAL A 229 16.36 -4.66 2.06
N GLU A 230 17.21 -3.89 1.39
CA GLU A 230 18.62 -3.82 1.75
C GLU A 230 18.79 -3.22 3.15
N GLY A 231 19.62 -3.86 3.97
CA GLY A 231 19.83 -3.41 5.35
C GLY A 231 18.64 -3.61 6.29
N TYR A 232 17.61 -4.37 5.89
CA TYR A 232 16.43 -4.64 6.72
C TYR A 232 16.76 -5.13 8.14
N ARG A 233 17.78 -5.99 8.27
CA ARG A 233 18.24 -6.52 9.58
C ARG A 233 18.78 -5.43 10.51
N ASN A 234 19.16 -4.27 9.99
CA ASN A 234 19.69 -3.15 10.76
C ASN A 234 18.60 -2.21 11.29
N LEU A 235 17.32 -2.43 10.95
CA LEU A 235 16.20 -1.57 11.36
C LEU A 235 15.71 -1.79 12.79
N GLY A 236 16.48 -2.51 13.63
CA GLY A 236 16.09 -2.90 14.98
C GLY A 236 15.06 -4.04 15.01
N PRO A 237 14.73 -4.62 16.17
CA PRO A 237 13.68 -5.66 16.28
C PRO A 237 12.28 -5.16 15.85
N PRO A 238 11.34 -6.06 15.49
CA PRO A 238 9.94 -5.68 15.24
C PRO A 238 9.33 -4.92 16.43
N GLY A 239 8.54 -3.87 16.15
CA GLY A 239 7.90 -3.04 17.18
C GLY A 239 8.82 -2.01 17.86
N THR A 240 10.09 -1.89 17.42
CA THR A 240 11.05 -0.93 18.00
C THR A 240 11.31 0.29 17.14
N SER A 241 11.02 0.22 15.84
CA SER A 241 11.20 1.34 14.92
C SER A 241 10.02 1.47 13.96
N TYR A 242 9.49 2.68 13.84
CA TYR A 242 8.41 2.97 12.90
C TYR A 242 8.77 2.56 11.47
N ARG A 243 10.04 2.76 11.06
CA ARG A 243 10.52 2.39 9.73
C ARG A 243 10.40 0.89 9.48
N ARG A 244 10.77 0.06 10.46
CA ARG A 244 10.65 -1.40 10.31
C ARG A 244 9.19 -1.81 10.22
N ASP A 245 8.35 -1.31 11.12
CA ASP A 245 6.93 -1.67 11.16
C ASP A 245 6.20 -1.20 9.88
N ALA A 246 6.55 -0.03 9.35
CA ALA A 246 6.02 0.47 8.08
C ALA A 246 6.41 -0.43 6.89
N ILE A 247 7.69 -0.87 6.82
CA ILE A 247 8.17 -1.78 5.77
C ILE A 247 7.52 -3.17 5.92
N ASP A 248 7.43 -3.69 7.13
CA ASP A 248 6.82 -5.00 7.41
C ASP A 248 5.34 -5.00 7.04
N GLY A 249 4.60 -3.96 7.45
CA GLY A 249 3.22 -3.75 7.08
C GLY A 249 3.03 -3.64 5.56
N PHE A 250 3.94 -2.94 4.88
CA PHE A 250 3.87 -2.76 3.42
C PHE A 250 4.13 -4.07 2.67
N LEU A 251 5.18 -4.81 3.04
CA LEU A 251 5.51 -6.11 2.44
C LEU A 251 4.42 -7.15 2.70
N LEU A 252 3.81 -7.13 3.89
CA LEU A 252 2.69 -8.00 4.21
C LEU A 252 1.47 -7.63 3.37
N ALA A 253 1.14 -6.34 3.25
CA ALA A 253 0.06 -5.85 2.40
C ALA A 253 0.26 -6.26 0.93
N LEU A 254 1.49 -6.15 0.40
CA LEU A 254 1.87 -6.62 -0.94
C LEU A 254 1.62 -8.12 -1.15
N ARG A 255 1.82 -8.94 -0.13
CA ARG A 255 1.50 -10.38 -0.20
C ARG A 255 0.01 -10.64 -0.13
N LEU A 256 -0.70 -9.96 0.77
CA LEU A 256 -2.13 -10.15 0.99
C LEU A 256 -2.99 -9.68 -0.18
N CYS A 257 -2.55 -8.66 -0.91
CA CYS A 257 -3.28 -8.14 -2.07
C CYS A 257 -3.10 -8.98 -3.35
N GLN A 258 -2.30 -10.06 -3.33
CA GLN A 258 -2.12 -10.94 -4.50
C GLN A 258 -3.27 -11.96 -4.63
N PRO A 259 -3.82 -12.17 -5.84
CA PRO A 259 -3.41 -11.59 -7.11
C PRO A 259 -3.88 -10.13 -7.29
N LEU A 260 -2.98 -9.29 -7.81
CA LEU A 260 -3.25 -7.90 -8.12
C LEU A 260 -4.18 -7.77 -9.33
N GLN A 261 -5.19 -6.91 -9.21
CA GLN A 261 -6.09 -6.60 -10.30
C GLN A 261 -5.50 -5.47 -11.14
N LEU A 262 -5.10 -5.78 -12.37
CA LEU A 262 -4.60 -4.79 -13.33
C LEU A 262 -5.71 -4.44 -14.33
N PRO A 263 -5.96 -3.14 -14.60
CA PRO A 263 -7.03 -2.74 -15.51
C PRO A 263 -6.72 -3.13 -16.96
N SER A 264 -5.45 -3.28 -17.33
CA SER A 264 -5.05 -3.86 -18.61
C SER A 264 -4.40 -5.24 -18.41
N GLY A 265 -5.18 -6.30 -18.66
CA GLY A 265 -4.67 -7.68 -18.68
C GLY A 265 -3.90 -8.04 -19.96
N LYS A 266 -3.70 -7.10 -20.88
CA LYS A 266 -3.13 -7.33 -22.22
C LYS A 266 -1.76 -6.71 -22.32
N GLY A 267 -0.72 -7.48 -22.67
CA GLY A 267 0.61 -6.94 -22.92
C GLY A 267 1.70 -7.98 -22.68
N PRO A 268 2.97 -7.63 -22.95
CA PRO A 268 4.09 -8.50 -22.62
C PRO A 268 4.25 -8.58 -21.09
N TRP A 269 4.57 -9.78 -20.62
CA TRP A 269 4.77 -10.11 -19.22
C TRP A 269 6.20 -10.62 -19.01
N PRO A 270 6.79 -10.44 -17.81
CA PRO A 270 6.25 -9.74 -16.64
C PRO A 270 6.19 -8.22 -16.84
N ARG A 271 5.45 -7.50 -15.99
CA ARG A 271 5.36 -6.04 -16.01
C ARG A 271 6.09 -5.44 -14.81
N ARG A 272 6.78 -4.32 -15.03
CA ARG A 272 7.49 -3.61 -13.96
C ARG A 272 6.57 -2.59 -13.29
N ILE A 273 6.49 -2.62 -11.98
CA ILE A 273 5.83 -1.60 -11.17
C ILE A 273 6.88 -0.86 -10.33
N VAL A 274 6.85 0.47 -10.40
CA VAL A 274 7.65 1.34 -9.53
C VAL A 274 6.68 1.96 -8.54
N ILE A 275 6.85 1.67 -7.26
CA ILE A 275 6.05 2.27 -6.19
C ILE A 275 6.87 3.37 -5.55
N ARG A 276 6.30 4.58 -5.48
CA ARG A 276 6.85 5.69 -4.72
C ARG A 276 5.74 6.32 -3.90
N PHE A 277 5.81 6.16 -2.60
CA PHE A 277 4.80 6.60 -1.66
C PHE A 277 5.42 7.53 -0.61
N ALA A 278 4.97 8.78 -0.59
CA ALA A 278 5.38 9.75 0.42
C ALA A 278 4.36 9.75 1.56
N PHE A 279 4.81 9.57 2.79
CA PHE A 279 3.90 9.50 3.94
C PHE A 279 3.17 10.82 4.21
N ASP A 280 3.74 11.96 3.79
CA ASP A 280 3.10 13.28 3.89
C ASP A 280 1.91 13.49 2.92
N SER A 281 1.57 12.53 2.06
CA SER A 281 0.59 12.71 0.98
C SER A 281 -0.82 12.19 1.30
N LEU A 282 -1.01 11.59 2.48
CA LEU A 282 -2.32 11.18 3.01
C LEU A 282 -2.86 12.23 3.98
#